data_AF-A0A7J0GRX3-F1
#
_entry.id   AF-A0A7J0GRX3-F1
#
_cell.length_a   1.000
_cell.length_b   1.000
_cell.length_c   1.000
_cell.angle_alpha   90.00
_cell.angle_beta   90.00
_cell.angle_gamma   90.00
#
_symmetry.space_group_name_H-M   'P 1'
#
loop_
_entity.id
_entity.type
_entity.pdbx_description
1 polymer ?
#
loop_
_entity_poly.entity_id
_entity_poly.type
_entity_poly.pdbx_seq_one_letter_code
_entity_poly.pdbx_strand_id
1 'polypeptide(L)'
;MYRAVSFHSSDFIVLLVMSKHAGPIPILVFICVCFRQKSTPLDETVEAFPPMDMAFKSREDHRKQMELEEARKAGLAPAEVDEDGKEINPHIPQYMSSAPWYLNAERPSLKHQRKWKSDPNYTKSWYDRGAKIYQAEKYRKGACENCGAMTHTTKSCMDRPRKVGAKWTDKNIAPDEKIETFELDYDGKRDRWNGYDAASYAYVIERYEARDEARKKYRKDQQLQKLEEKNGSQNGEDGVSDDEDNEDALKVDEAKVDESKQMDFAKVEKRVRTTGGGSTGTVRNLRIREDTAKYLLNLDVNSAHYDPKTRSMREDPLPDMDPNEKFYAGDNQNRGSGQALEFKQLNIHAWEAFDKGHDVHMQAAPSQAELLYKNYRINKEKLKSQVKESIMDKYGNAADEEQLPKELLLGQIAKSEFCGTMSDSYASQKGLFHLASSQYIGMVFFLEQAIPKSKYEEDVYINNHTSVWGSWWKDHQWGYKCCKQIIRNSYCTGAAGIEAAEAAADLMRANIARKETAEEMPAQMEEKKLATWGTDVPDGLVLDQKLLAEALKKEDGRKREEKDERKRKYNVKWNDQVTAEDMEAFRMKRVHHDDPMKDFLN
;
A
#
# COMPACT_ATOMS: atom_id res chain seq x y z
N MET A 1 0.67 52.05 -1.02
CA MET A 1 0.30 51.44 -2.31
C MET A 1 1.24 51.95 -3.38
N TYR A 2 2.33 51.24 -3.65
CA TYR A 2 3.24 51.54 -4.76
C TYR A 2 3.09 50.41 -5.79
N ARG A 3 2.71 50.78 -7.01
CA ARG A 3 2.49 49.85 -8.12
C ARG A 3 3.79 49.83 -8.93
N ALA A 4 4.60 48.79 -8.79
CA ALA A 4 5.78 48.59 -9.62
C ALA A 4 5.35 47.96 -10.95
N VAL A 5 5.67 48.61 -12.06
CA VAL A 5 5.50 48.05 -13.41
C VAL A 5 6.90 47.81 -13.95
N SER A 6 7.26 46.54 -14.12
CA SER A 6 8.53 46.09 -14.69
C SER A 6 8.36 45.80 -16.18
N PHE A 7 9.13 46.48 -17.03
CA PHE A 7 9.34 46.12 -18.43
C PHE A 7 10.73 45.50 -18.59
N HIS A 8 10.81 44.30 -19.17
CA HIS A 8 12.08 43.65 -19.51
C HIS A 8 12.45 43.95 -20.98
N SER A 9 13.54 44.68 -21.16
CA SER A 9 14.40 44.62 -22.34
C SER A 9 15.85 44.72 -21.85
N SER A 10 16.71 43.90 -22.42
CA SER A 10 18.10 43.67 -22.03
C SER A 10 18.89 44.97 -21.79
N ASP A 11 19.66 44.96 -20.69
CA ASP A 11 20.86 45.75 -20.43
C ASP A 11 20.79 47.05 -19.60
N PHE A 12 19.64 47.50 -19.06
CA PHE A 12 19.64 48.56 -18.03
C PHE A 12 18.52 48.43 -16.99
N ILE A 13 18.87 48.49 -15.70
CA ILE A 13 17.91 48.64 -14.59
C ILE A 13 17.86 50.12 -14.19
N VAL A 14 16.74 50.80 -14.45
CA VAL A 14 16.49 52.18 -14.02
C VAL A 14 15.53 52.18 -12.84
N LEU A 15 16.00 52.61 -11.66
CA LEU A 15 15.19 52.74 -10.44
C LEU A 15 14.75 54.21 -10.28
N LEU A 16 13.43 54.44 -10.34
CA LEU A 16 12.84 55.77 -10.23
C LEU A 16 12.21 55.95 -8.84
N VAL A 17 12.84 56.77 -7.99
CA VAL A 17 12.37 57.05 -6.62
C VAL A 17 11.78 58.46 -6.57
N MET A 18 10.48 58.59 -6.33
CA MET A 18 9.83 59.88 -6.06
C MET A 18 9.67 60.07 -4.55
N SER A 19 10.27 61.13 -4.00
CA SER A 19 10.11 61.54 -2.60
C SER A 19 9.03 62.62 -2.46
N LYS A 20 8.17 62.49 -1.44
CA LYS A 20 7.15 63.49 -1.06
C LYS A 20 7.74 64.44 -0.01
N HIS A 21 7.80 65.74 -0.27
CA HIS A 21 7.37 66.80 0.66
C HIS A 21 7.46 68.24 0.09
N ALA A 22 6.36 68.99 0.31
CA ALA A 22 6.12 70.44 0.43
C ALA A 22 7.03 71.46 -0.32
N GLY A 23 6.44 72.14 -1.32
CA GLY A 23 6.96 73.35 -1.98
C GLY A 23 6.69 73.34 -3.49
N PRO A 24 6.42 74.50 -4.15
CA PRO A 24 6.01 74.51 -5.54
C PRO A 24 7.25 74.34 -6.43
N ILE A 25 7.16 73.42 -7.41
CA ILE A 25 8.17 73.03 -8.43
C ILE A 25 8.95 71.74 -8.07
N PRO A 26 8.59 70.57 -8.63
CA PRO A 26 9.40 69.36 -8.52
C PRO A 26 10.58 69.37 -9.52
N ILE A 27 11.80 69.28 -9.00
CA ILE A 27 13.06 69.14 -9.76
C ILE A 27 13.34 67.64 -9.98
N LEU A 28 13.55 67.24 -11.23
CA LEU A 28 13.99 65.90 -11.63
C LEU A 28 15.50 65.77 -11.39
N VAL A 29 15.92 64.94 -10.44
CA VAL A 29 17.35 64.64 -10.19
C VAL A 29 17.64 63.22 -10.67
N PHE A 30 18.44 63.09 -11.73
CA PHE A 30 19.00 61.82 -12.19
C PHE A 30 20.30 61.53 -11.42
N ILE A 31 20.31 60.48 -10.59
CA ILE A 31 21.53 59.97 -9.95
C ILE A 31 21.97 58.72 -10.71
N CYS A 32 23.06 58.85 -11.48
CA CYS A 32 23.72 57.73 -12.14
C CYS A 32 24.86 57.24 -11.24
N VAL A 33 24.74 56.03 -10.68
CA VAL A 33 25.82 55.39 -9.90
C VAL A 33 26.54 54.40 -10.80
N CYS A 34 27.72 54.77 -11.30
CA CYS A 34 28.63 53.86 -11.99
C CYS A 34 29.46 53.07 -10.99
N PHE A 35 29.26 51.75 -10.88
CA PHE A 35 30.21 50.87 -10.21
C PHE A 35 31.28 50.40 -11.20
N ARG A 36 32.52 50.84 -10.97
CA ARG A 36 33.72 50.55 -11.76
C ARG A 36 34.40 49.30 -11.18
N GLN A 37 34.27 48.14 -11.83
CA GLN A 37 35.14 46.99 -11.56
C GLN A 37 36.32 46.99 -12.54
N LYS A 38 37.51 46.81 -11.97
CA LYS A 38 38.83 46.94 -12.58
C LYS A 38 39.07 45.84 -13.62
N SER A 39 39.51 46.24 -14.81
CA SER A 39 40.09 45.36 -15.83
C SER A 39 41.56 45.07 -15.51
N THR A 40 41.95 43.80 -15.62
CA THR A 40 43.34 43.39 -15.85
C THR A 40 43.46 42.81 -17.27
N PRO A 41 44.59 43.00 -17.95
CA PRO A 41 44.66 42.95 -19.41
C PRO A 41 45.03 41.53 -19.89
N LEU A 42 44.34 41.07 -20.93
CA LEU A 42 44.89 40.06 -21.83
C LEU A 42 44.60 40.52 -23.26
N ASP A 43 45.67 40.62 -24.03
CA ASP A 43 45.69 40.72 -25.49
C ASP A 43 44.66 39.75 -26.08
N GLU A 44 43.78 40.24 -26.93
CA GLU A 44 43.23 39.42 -28.00
C GLU A 44 42.89 40.34 -29.18
N THR A 45 43.76 40.25 -30.17
CA THR A 45 43.56 40.69 -31.54
C THR A 45 42.16 40.35 -32.02
N VAL A 46 41.48 41.34 -32.56
CA VAL A 46 40.26 41.15 -33.37
C VAL A 46 40.64 40.30 -34.59
N GLU A 47 40.51 38.99 -34.49
CA GLU A 47 40.41 38.14 -35.67
C GLU A 47 38.96 38.16 -36.13
N ALA A 48 38.71 38.98 -37.16
CA ALA A 48 37.52 38.86 -37.97
C ALA A 48 37.51 37.47 -38.62
N PHE A 49 36.62 36.59 -38.18
CA PHE A 49 36.39 35.32 -38.87
C PHE A 49 35.68 35.59 -40.20
N PRO A 50 36.28 35.21 -41.35
CA PRO A 50 35.63 35.35 -42.65
C PRO A 50 34.54 34.29 -42.84
N PRO A 51 33.59 34.49 -43.76
CA PRO A 51 32.59 33.48 -44.10
C PRO A 51 33.31 32.26 -44.70
N MET A 52 33.11 31.10 -44.09
CA MET A 52 33.74 29.85 -44.52
C MET A 52 33.03 29.30 -45.75
N ASP A 53 33.56 29.62 -46.93
CA ASP A 53 33.59 28.66 -48.03
C ASP A 53 34.21 27.35 -47.52
N MET A 54 33.71 26.20 -47.98
CA MET A 54 34.15 24.86 -47.53
C MET A 54 35.67 24.67 -47.67
N ALA A 55 36.43 25.10 -46.66
CA ALA A 55 37.86 25.00 -46.61
C ALA A 55 38.22 23.53 -46.33
N PHE A 56 39.04 22.95 -47.21
CA PHE A 56 39.62 21.63 -46.99
C PHE A 56 40.36 21.64 -45.64
N LYS A 57 39.87 20.85 -44.67
CA LYS A 57 40.55 20.64 -43.39
C LYS A 57 41.97 20.15 -43.67
N SER A 58 42.96 20.73 -42.99
CA SER A 58 44.34 20.24 -43.11
C SER A 58 44.41 18.77 -42.68
N ARG A 59 45.36 18.01 -43.23
CA ARG A 59 45.53 16.58 -42.89
C ARG A 59 45.75 16.38 -41.38
N GLU A 60 46.38 17.35 -40.73
CA GLU A 60 46.63 17.36 -39.29
C GLU A 60 45.35 17.60 -38.51
N ASP A 61 44.48 18.52 -38.94
CA ASP A 61 43.20 18.79 -38.27
C ASP A 61 42.20 17.65 -38.45
N HIS A 62 42.20 16.99 -39.61
CA HIS A 62 41.42 15.77 -39.81
C HIS A 62 41.89 14.64 -38.89
N ARG A 63 43.22 14.48 -38.73
CA ARG A 63 43.77 13.50 -37.78
C ARG A 63 43.37 13.84 -36.34
N LYS A 64 43.52 15.09 -35.91
CA LYS A 64 43.10 15.55 -34.58
C LYS A 64 41.61 15.32 -34.35
N GLN A 65 40.76 15.55 -35.35
CA GLN A 65 39.32 15.31 -35.23
C GLN A 65 39.00 13.83 -35.06
N MET A 66 39.67 12.94 -35.82
CA MET A 66 39.50 11.48 -35.67
C MET A 66 39.98 10.99 -34.30
N GLU A 67 41.16 11.43 -33.85
CA GLU A 67 41.71 11.10 -32.52
C GLU A 67 40.79 11.62 -31.40
N LEU A 68 40.20 12.80 -31.58
CA LEU A 68 39.25 13.38 -30.63
C LEU A 68 37.92 12.60 -30.62
N GLU A 69 37.41 12.17 -31.78
CA GLU A 69 36.23 11.30 -31.87
C GLU A 69 36.48 9.92 -31.26
N GLU A 70 37.67 9.35 -31.44
CA GLU A 70 38.08 8.10 -30.80
C GLU A 70 38.20 8.26 -29.28
N ALA A 71 38.81 9.36 -28.81
CA ALA A 71 38.87 9.69 -27.39
C ALA A 71 37.48 9.91 -26.79
N ARG A 72 36.55 10.53 -27.53
CA ARG A 72 35.15 10.70 -27.13
C ARG A 72 34.42 9.35 -27.07
N LYS A 73 34.60 8.49 -28.06
CA LYS A 73 34.04 7.12 -28.06
C LYS A 73 34.62 6.26 -26.93
N ALA A 74 35.87 6.51 -26.54
CA ALA A 74 36.50 5.87 -25.39
C ALA A 74 36.07 6.49 -24.04
N GLY A 75 35.29 7.58 -24.04
CA GLY A 75 34.88 8.29 -22.82
C GLY A 75 35.99 9.10 -22.14
N LEU A 76 37.13 9.29 -22.80
CA LEU A 76 38.26 10.08 -22.31
C LEU A 76 38.08 11.58 -22.56
N ALA A 77 37.35 11.94 -23.62
CA ALA A 77 37.05 13.33 -23.96
C ALA A 77 35.54 13.61 -23.82
N PRO A 78 35.14 14.83 -23.44
CA PRO A 78 33.73 15.21 -23.31
C PRO A 78 33.01 15.15 -24.66
N ALA A 79 31.73 14.80 -24.61
CA ALA A 79 30.86 14.76 -25.77
C ALA A 79 30.74 16.13 -26.43
N GLU A 80 30.42 16.14 -27.73
CA GLU A 80 30.16 17.39 -28.44
C GLU A 80 28.82 17.97 -28.00
N VAL A 81 28.76 19.28 -27.77
CA VAL A 81 27.53 19.94 -27.33
C VAL A 81 26.88 20.63 -28.53
N ASP A 82 25.58 20.41 -28.73
CA ASP A 82 24.81 21.06 -29.78
C ASP A 82 24.51 22.54 -29.46
N GLU A 83 23.85 23.23 -30.39
CA GLU A 83 23.42 24.63 -30.22
C GLU A 83 22.43 24.83 -29.05
N ASP A 84 21.69 23.79 -28.66
CA ASP A 84 20.69 23.82 -27.58
C ASP A 84 21.31 23.40 -26.22
N GLY A 85 22.63 23.19 -26.17
CA GLY A 85 23.34 22.77 -24.96
C GLY A 85 23.23 21.27 -24.63
N LYS A 86 22.77 20.43 -25.57
CA LYS A 86 22.63 18.98 -25.39
C LYS A 86 23.85 18.25 -25.92
N GLU A 87 24.28 17.25 -25.16
CA GLU A 87 25.39 16.39 -25.53
C GLU A 87 24.98 15.43 -26.66
N ILE A 88 25.76 15.45 -27.74
CA ILE A 88 25.66 14.52 -28.85
C ILE A 88 26.45 13.27 -28.49
N ASN A 89 25.75 12.14 -28.42
CA ASN A 89 26.39 10.85 -28.14
C ASN A 89 27.49 10.54 -29.18
N PRO A 90 28.77 10.37 -28.77
CA PRO A 90 29.89 10.10 -29.68
C PRO A 90 29.79 8.81 -30.49
N HIS A 91 28.92 7.88 -30.09
CA HIS A 91 28.66 6.64 -30.81
C HIS A 91 27.65 6.81 -31.95
N ILE A 92 27.03 7.98 -32.12
CA ILE A 92 26.22 8.29 -33.30
C ILE A 92 27.17 8.39 -34.50
N PRO A 93 26.92 7.63 -35.59
CA PRO A 93 27.73 7.73 -36.79
C PRO A 93 27.77 9.15 -37.35
N GLN A 94 28.93 9.57 -37.87
CA GLN A 94 29.18 10.94 -38.34
C GLN A 94 28.18 11.41 -39.39
N TYR A 95 27.69 10.51 -40.27
CA TYR A 95 26.69 10.84 -41.29
C TYR A 95 25.29 11.15 -40.72
N MET A 96 24.99 10.77 -39.47
CA MET A 96 23.75 11.12 -38.78
C MET A 96 23.87 12.39 -37.94
N SER A 97 25.07 12.70 -37.42
CA SER A 97 25.32 13.88 -36.60
C SER A 97 25.66 15.12 -37.43
N SER A 98 26.27 14.95 -38.60
CA SER A 98 26.55 16.04 -39.53
C SER A 98 25.25 16.51 -40.20
N ALA A 99 24.91 17.78 -39.98
CA ALA A 99 23.79 18.40 -40.67
C ALA A 99 24.15 18.59 -42.16
N PRO A 100 23.29 18.16 -43.09
CA PRO A 100 23.50 18.42 -44.52
C PRO A 100 23.57 19.91 -44.85
N TRP A 101 24.36 20.25 -45.88
CA TRP A 101 24.63 21.64 -46.28
C TRP A 101 23.38 22.50 -46.51
N TYR A 102 22.28 21.92 -47.00
CA TYR A 102 21.02 22.64 -47.29
C TYR A 102 20.24 23.06 -46.03
N LEU A 103 20.68 22.64 -44.84
CA LEU A 103 20.11 23.06 -43.55
C LEU A 103 20.91 24.19 -42.89
N ASN A 104 22.04 24.62 -43.49
CA ASN A 104 22.88 25.75 -43.05
C ASN A 104 23.19 25.76 -41.54
N ALA A 105 23.41 24.60 -40.92
CA ALA A 105 23.82 24.53 -39.53
C ALA A 105 25.35 24.66 -39.44
N GLU A 106 25.83 25.62 -38.66
CA GLU A 106 27.27 25.88 -38.48
C GLU A 106 27.93 24.88 -37.51
N ARG A 107 27.13 24.20 -36.67
CA ARG A 107 27.57 23.20 -35.71
C ARG A 107 26.89 21.84 -35.95
N PRO A 108 27.56 20.72 -35.62
CA PRO A 108 26.91 19.41 -35.59
C PRO A 108 25.68 19.45 -34.68
N SER A 109 24.54 19.02 -35.20
CA SER A 109 23.28 19.07 -34.46
C SER A 109 22.35 17.96 -34.91
N LEU A 110 21.60 17.39 -33.97
CA LEU A 110 20.62 16.33 -34.26
C LEU A 110 19.23 16.89 -34.62
N LYS A 111 19.10 18.21 -34.77
CA LYS A 111 17.83 18.90 -35.10
C LYS A 111 17.26 18.40 -36.43
N HIS A 112 18.11 18.14 -37.42
CA HIS A 112 17.69 17.68 -38.74
C HIS A 112 17.15 16.24 -38.76
N GLN A 113 17.52 15.43 -37.76
CA GLN A 113 16.97 14.08 -37.58
C GLN A 113 15.61 14.10 -36.87
N ARG A 114 15.25 15.23 -36.24
CA ARG A 114 13.92 15.41 -35.66
C ARG A 114 12.89 15.59 -36.76
N LYS A 115 11.66 15.18 -36.47
CA LYS A 115 10.54 15.32 -37.38
C LYS A 115 10.25 16.82 -37.61
N TRP A 116 10.56 17.32 -38.82
CA TRP A 116 10.40 18.72 -39.20
C TRP A 116 8.96 19.10 -39.55
N LYS A 117 8.17 18.14 -40.04
CA LYS A 117 6.72 18.31 -40.22
C LYS A 117 6.02 17.90 -38.92
N SER A 118 5.41 18.85 -38.23
CA SER A 118 4.44 18.50 -37.18
C SER A 118 3.40 17.57 -37.79
N ASP A 119 2.95 16.56 -37.05
CA ASP A 119 1.80 15.78 -37.47
C ASP A 119 0.64 16.73 -37.81
N PRO A 120 -0.14 16.44 -38.88
CA PRO A 120 -1.41 17.13 -39.07
C PRO A 120 -2.14 17.10 -37.74
N ASN A 121 -2.68 18.24 -37.31
CA ASN A 121 -3.41 18.30 -36.05
C ASN A 121 -4.71 17.51 -36.23
N TYR A 122 -4.65 16.19 -36.07
CA TYR A 122 -5.78 15.30 -36.23
C TYR A 122 -6.83 15.69 -35.21
N THR A 123 -7.95 16.20 -35.71
CA THR A 123 -9.00 16.71 -34.85
C THR A 123 -9.69 15.54 -34.18
N LYS A 124 -9.84 15.58 -32.86
CA LYS A 124 -10.65 14.58 -32.13
C LYS A 124 -12.16 14.77 -32.36
N SER A 125 -12.57 15.87 -33.01
CA SER A 125 -13.95 16.14 -33.35
C SER A 125 -14.45 15.17 -34.42
N TRP A 126 -15.70 14.74 -34.26
CA TRP A 126 -16.43 13.96 -35.24
C TRP A 126 -17.53 14.81 -35.88
N TYR A 127 -18.10 14.32 -36.98
CA TYR A 127 -19.20 14.98 -37.69
C TYR A 127 -20.42 15.21 -36.77
N ASP A 128 -20.92 16.45 -36.77
CA ASP A 128 -22.16 16.80 -36.09
C ASP A 128 -23.39 16.18 -36.80
N ARG A 129 -23.73 14.95 -36.45
CA ARG A 129 -24.85 14.22 -37.08
C ARG A 129 -26.18 14.94 -36.81
N GLY A 130 -26.86 15.34 -37.88
CA GLY A 130 -28.20 15.95 -37.81
C GLY A 130 -28.20 17.44 -37.44
N ALA A 131 -27.03 18.08 -37.34
CA ALA A 131 -26.95 19.52 -37.13
C ALA A 131 -27.46 20.28 -38.36
N LYS A 132 -28.33 21.24 -38.10
CA LYS A 132 -29.01 22.08 -39.09
C LYS A 132 -28.53 23.51 -38.92
N ILE A 133 -28.17 24.18 -40.01
CA ILE A 133 -27.66 25.55 -39.98
C ILE A 133 -28.80 26.55 -40.18
N TYR A 134 -29.55 26.40 -41.27
CA TYR A 134 -30.51 27.42 -41.70
C TYR A 134 -31.73 26.78 -42.36
N GLN A 135 -32.93 27.28 -42.05
CA GLN A 135 -34.18 26.86 -42.70
C GLN A 135 -34.75 28.02 -43.53
N ALA A 136 -34.93 27.80 -44.83
CA ALA A 136 -35.56 28.77 -45.70
C ALA A 136 -37.08 28.58 -45.70
N GLU A 137 -37.85 29.68 -45.81
CA GLU A 137 -39.31 29.63 -45.96
C GLU A 137 -39.77 29.41 -47.40
N LYS A 138 -38.90 29.73 -48.37
CA LYS A 138 -39.18 29.64 -49.82
C LYS A 138 -38.07 28.89 -50.52
N TYR A 139 -38.41 28.29 -51.66
CA TYR A 139 -37.43 27.62 -52.50
C TYR A 139 -36.35 28.58 -52.99
N ARG A 140 -35.09 28.18 -52.85
CA ARG A 140 -33.92 28.91 -53.36
C ARG A 140 -33.41 28.26 -54.64
N LYS A 141 -32.94 29.07 -55.58
CA LYS A 141 -32.34 28.57 -56.82
C LYS A 141 -31.07 27.76 -56.49
N GLY A 142 -31.00 26.54 -56.99
CA GLY A 142 -29.91 25.60 -56.70
C GLY A 142 -30.21 24.64 -55.54
N ALA A 143 -31.33 24.81 -54.85
CA ALA A 143 -31.77 23.87 -53.83
C ALA A 143 -32.34 22.60 -54.46
N CYS A 144 -32.31 21.51 -53.69
CA CYS A 144 -32.95 20.25 -54.04
C CYS A 144 -34.42 20.48 -54.42
N GLU A 145 -34.81 20.03 -55.62
CA GLU A 145 -36.16 20.24 -56.14
C GLU A 145 -37.23 19.49 -55.33
N ASN A 146 -36.83 18.44 -54.60
CA ASN A 146 -37.70 17.63 -53.77
C ASN A 146 -37.98 18.27 -52.40
N CYS A 147 -36.93 18.54 -51.60
CA CYS A 147 -37.06 19.00 -50.21
C CYS A 147 -36.76 20.49 -50.00
N GLY A 148 -36.03 21.15 -50.91
CA GLY A 148 -35.68 22.58 -50.80
C GLY A 148 -34.41 22.91 -50.00
N ALA A 149 -33.64 21.91 -49.54
CA ALA A 149 -32.31 22.13 -48.93
C ALA A 149 -31.24 22.41 -50.00
N MET A 150 -30.24 23.25 -49.68
CA MET A 150 -29.15 23.62 -50.60
C MET A 150 -27.94 22.68 -50.55
N THR A 151 -27.86 21.80 -49.55
CA THR A 151 -26.66 20.98 -49.28
C THR A 151 -26.49 19.79 -50.22
N HIS A 152 -27.56 19.36 -50.88
CA HIS A 152 -27.57 18.15 -51.69
C HIS A 152 -28.46 18.27 -52.93
N THR A 153 -28.27 17.36 -53.88
CA THR A 153 -29.06 17.29 -55.13
C THR A 153 -30.31 16.43 -54.96
N THR A 154 -31.25 16.48 -55.92
CA THR A 154 -32.48 15.66 -55.90
C THR A 154 -32.22 14.16 -55.82
N LYS A 155 -31.15 13.67 -56.45
CA LYS A 155 -30.79 12.24 -56.44
C LYS A 155 -30.24 11.78 -55.10
N SER A 156 -29.57 12.66 -54.37
CA SER A 156 -28.98 12.40 -53.05
C SER A 156 -29.89 12.88 -51.91
N CYS A 157 -31.17 13.13 -52.19
CA CYS A 157 -32.12 13.62 -51.21
C CYS A 157 -32.53 12.51 -50.24
N MET A 158 -32.39 12.75 -48.94
CA MET A 158 -32.77 11.80 -47.90
C MET A 158 -34.29 11.79 -47.63
N ASP A 159 -34.98 12.86 -48.03
CA ASP A 159 -36.43 12.95 -47.94
C ASP A 159 -37.09 12.09 -49.02
N ARG A 160 -38.23 11.49 -48.67
CA ARG A 160 -39.02 10.67 -49.60
C ARG A 160 -39.35 11.48 -50.88
N PRO A 161 -39.13 10.94 -52.09
CA PRO A 161 -39.47 11.62 -53.33
C PRO A 161 -40.95 12.03 -53.38
N ARG A 162 -41.21 13.32 -53.51
CA ARG A 162 -42.55 13.90 -53.58
C ARG A 162 -43.05 13.92 -55.03
N LYS A 163 -44.36 13.68 -55.23
CA LYS A 163 -45.00 13.77 -56.56
C LYS A 163 -44.91 15.18 -57.15
N VAL A 164 -45.06 16.19 -56.28
CA VAL A 164 -44.80 17.60 -56.60
C VAL A 164 -43.77 18.09 -55.60
N GLY A 165 -42.57 18.40 -56.09
CA GLY A 165 -41.44 18.81 -55.26
C GLY A 165 -41.60 20.20 -54.65
N ALA A 166 -40.76 20.49 -53.65
CA ALA A 166 -40.65 21.80 -53.00
C ALA A 166 -40.44 22.95 -54.00
N LYS A 167 -39.76 22.71 -55.13
CA LYS A 167 -39.53 23.71 -56.19
C LYS A 167 -40.81 24.37 -56.72
N TRP A 168 -41.91 23.62 -56.77
CA TRP A 168 -43.17 24.06 -57.37
C TRP A 168 -44.23 24.45 -56.34
N THR A 169 -44.02 24.06 -55.08
CA THR A 169 -45.05 24.20 -54.02
C THR A 169 -44.63 25.11 -52.88
N ASP A 170 -43.34 25.43 -52.73
CA ASP A 170 -42.76 26.18 -51.60
C ASP A 170 -43.17 25.66 -50.21
N LYS A 171 -43.69 24.43 -50.14
CA LYS A 171 -44.23 23.83 -48.92
C LYS A 171 -43.24 22.83 -48.34
N ASN A 172 -43.11 22.84 -47.01
CA ASN A 172 -42.26 21.93 -46.24
C ASN A 172 -40.80 21.94 -46.74
N ILE A 173 -40.15 23.10 -46.66
CA ILE A 173 -38.73 23.27 -46.98
C ILE A 173 -37.88 22.69 -45.86
N ALA A 174 -37.00 21.76 -46.22
CA ALA A 174 -36.04 21.17 -45.29
C ALA A 174 -34.94 22.17 -44.92
N PRO A 175 -34.45 22.16 -43.67
CA PRO A 175 -33.29 22.94 -43.26
C PRO A 175 -32.00 22.44 -43.91
N ASP A 176 -31.06 23.35 -44.15
CA ASP A 176 -29.73 23.05 -44.65
C ASP A 176 -28.89 22.33 -43.60
N GLU A 177 -28.19 21.27 -44.03
CA GLU A 177 -27.31 20.44 -43.21
C GLU A 177 -25.93 21.12 -43.00
N LYS A 178 -25.25 20.80 -41.90
CA LYS A 178 -23.86 21.21 -41.69
C LYS A 178 -22.91 20.26 -42.42
N ILE A 179 -22.15 20.78 -43.40
CA ILE A 179 -21.13 20.00 -44.13
C ILE A 179 -19.78 20.28 -43.47
N GLU A 180 -19.15 19.22 -42.95
CA GLU A 180 -17.82 19.28 -42.34
C GLU A 180 -16.89 18.30 -43.04
N THR A 181 -15.59 18.58 -43.04
CA THR A 181 -14.56 17.68 -43.56
C THR A 181 -13.41 17.61 -42.57
N PHE A 182 -13.09 16.42 -42.10
CA PHE A 182 -12.00 16.18 -41.15
C PHE A 182 -10.92 15.28 -41.77
N GLU A 183 -9.67 15.62 -41.51
CA GLU A 183 -8.54 14.73 -41.74
C GLU A 183 -8.25 13.98 -40.44
N LEU A 184 -8.35 12.65 -40.49
CA LEU A 184 -8.18 11.75 -39.36
C LEU A 184 -7.14 10.68 -39.69
N ASP A 185 -6.48 10.19 -38.65
CA ASP A 185 -5.59 9.03 -38.70
C ASP A 185 -6.32 7.75 -39.13
N TYR A 186 -5.54 6.70 -39.44
CA TYR A 186 -6.09 5.38 -39.76
C TYR A 186 -6.97 4.83 -38.62
N ASP A 187 -6.51 4.92 -37.37
CA ASP A 187 -7.27 4.50 -36.20
C ASP A 187 -8.44 5.44 -35.95
N GLY A 188 -8.21 6.76 -36.06
CA GLY A 188 -9.26 7.78 -35.94
C GLY A 188 -10.42 7.60 -36.93
N LYS A 189 -10.19 7.12 -38.16
CA LYS A 189 -11.28 6.81 -39.11
C LYS A 189 -12.07 5.55 -38.76
N ARG A 190 -11.45 4.61 -38.06
CA ARG A 190 -11.98 3.27 -37.76
C ARG A 190 -12.46 3.12 -36.33
N ASP A 191 -12.25 4.12 -35.49
CA ASP A 191 -12.73 4.10 -34.12
C ASP A 191 -14.25 3.95 -34.11
N ARG A 192 -14.69 2.87 -33.47
CA ARG A 192 -16.11 2.52 -33.30
C ARG A 192 -16.83 3.56 -32.45
N TRP A 193 -16.12 4.23 -31.57
CA TRP A 193 -16.66 5.21 -30.62
C TRP A 193 -16.60 6.66 -31.13
N ASN A 194 -16.38 6.83 -32.43
CA ASN A 194 -16.46 8.13 -33.07
C ASN A 194 -17.83 8.79 -32.91
N GLY A 195 -17.85 10.01 -32.37
CA GLY A 195 -19.07 10.76 -32.05
C GLY A 195 -19.83 10.23 -30.83
N TYR A 196 -19.17 9.48 -29.94
CA TYR A 196 -19.76 9.04 -28.68
C TYR A 196 -19.99 10.22 -27.73
N ASP A 197 -21.25 10.42 -27.33
CA ASP A 197 -21.61 11.37 -26.29
C ASP A 197 -21.35 10.77 -24.91
N ALA A 198 -20.44 11.37 -24.14
CA ALA A 198 -20.09 10.92 -22.80
C ALA A 198 -21.29 10.96 -21.84
N ALA A 199 -22.27 11.85 -22.05
CA ALA A 199 -23.48 11.92 -21.24
C ALA A 199 -24.35 10.66 -21.39
N SER A 200 -24.31 9.99 -22.55
CA SER A 200 -25.05 8.73 -22.78
C SER A 200 -24.59 7.58 -21.88
N TYR A 201 -23.37 7.67 -21.30
CA TYR A 201 -22.89 6.69 -20.33
C TYR A 201 -23.70 6.70 -19.02
N ALA A 202 -24.40 7.80 -18.71
CA ALA A 202 -25.28 7.89 -17.55
C ALA A 202 -26.35 6.79 -17.55
N TYR A 203 -26.92 6.43 -18.71
CA TYR A 203 -27.88 5.33 -18.81
C TYR A 203 -27.29 3.97 -18.38
N VAL A 204 -25.99 3.77 -18.62
CA VAL A 204 -25.31 2.56 -18.14
C VAL A 204 -25.22 2.60 -16.62
N ILE A 205 -24.82 3.73 -16.05
CA ILE A 205 -24.75 3.92 -14.59
C ILE A 205 -26.11 3.66 -13.94
N GLU A 206 -27.18 4.30 -14.42
CA GLU A 206 -28.56 4.13 -13.94
C GLU A 206 -28.99 2.66 -13.97
N ARG A 207 -28.63 1.93 -15.03
CA ARG A 207 -28.93 0.49 -15.14
C ARG A 207 -28.21 -0.35 -14.09
N TYR A 208 -26.96 -0.01 -13.74
CA TYR A 208 -26.21 -0.69 -12.69
C TYR A 208 -26.75 -0.32 -11.30
N GLU A 209 -27.08 0.94 -11.07
CA GLU A 209 -27.71 1.41 -9.82
C GLU A 209 -29.04 0.70 -9.57
N ALA A 210 -29.92 0.63 -10.58
CA ALA A 210 -31.20 -0.09 -10.47
C ALA A 210 -31.01 -1.59 -10.16
N ARG A 211 -29.95 -2.19 -10.70
CA ARG A 211 -29.59 -3.59 -10.40
C ARG A 211 -29.11 -3.75 -8.96
N ASP A 212 -28.27 -2.85 -8.47
CA ASP A 212 -27.73 -2.89 -7.12
C ASP A 212 -28.82 -2.60 -6.07
N GLU A 213 -29.76 -1.71 -6.38
CA GLU A 213 -30.96 -1.49 -5.57
C GLU A 213 -31.83 -2.76 -5.48
N ALA A 214 -32.06 -3.45 -6.59
CA ALA A 214 -32.80 -4.70 -6.60
C ALA A 214 -32.08 -5.79 -5.77
N ARG A 215 -30.76 -5.89 -5.87
CA ARG A 215 -29.95 -6.79 -5.01
C ARG A 215 -30.06 -6.43 -3.53
N LYS A 216 -30.03 -5.15 -3.20
CA LYS A 216 -30.15 -4.66 -1.82
C LYS A 216 -31.55 -4.93 -1.25
N LYS A 217 -32.61 -4.74 -2.04
CA LYS A 217 -33.99 -5.10 -1.67
C LYS A 217 -34.10 -6.61 -1.42
N TYR A 218 -33.63 -7.44 -2.35
CA TYR A 218 -33.63 -8.89 -2.18
C TYR A 218 -32.88 -9.36 -0.92
N ARG A 219 -31.70 -8.77 -0.64
CA ARG A 219 -30.95 -9.05 0.61
C ARG A 219 -31.74 -8.67 1.87
N LYS A 220 -32.45 -7.54 1.85
CA LYS A 220 -33.31 -7.09 2.97
C LYS A 220 -34.53 -8.00 3.14
N ASP A 221 -35.17 -8.39 2.05
CA ASP A 221 -36.33 -9.29 2.09
C ASP A 221 -35.94 -10.65 2.67
N GLN A 222 -34.75 -11.18 2.31
CA GLN A 222 -34.20 -12.38 2.95
C GLN A 222 -33.91 -12.20 4.45
N GLN A 223 -33.43 -11.03 4.87
CA GLN A 223 -33.21 -10.73 6.29
C GLN A 223 -34.53 -10.70 7.05
N LEU A 224 -35.56 -10.05 6.48
CA LEU A 224 -36.90 -9.99 7.06
C LEU A 224 -37.52 -11.38 7.16
N GLN A 225 -37.44 -12.20 6.11
CA GLN A 225 -37.91 -13.60 6.16
C GLN A 225 -37.25 -14.40 7.29
N LYS A 226 -35.92 -14.28 7.46
CA LYS A 226 -35.21 -14.93 8.58
C LYS A 226 -35.63 -14.42 9.95
N LEU A 227 -35.94 -13.13 10.08
CA LEU A 227 -36.43 -12.56 11.34
C LEU A 227 -37.87 -13.00 11.64
N GLU A 228 -38.72 -13.10 10.61
CA GLU A 228 -40.08 -13.63 10.72
C GLU A 228 -40.09 -15.11 11.10
N GLU A 229 -39.20 -15.92 10.51
CA GLU A 229 -38.98 -17.32 10.90
C GLU A 229 -38.53 -17.44 12.38
N LYS A 230 -37.58 -16.60 12.82
CA LYS A 230 -37.12 -16.57 14.23
C LYS A 230 -38.21 -16.14 15.21
N ASN A 231 -39.00 -15.11 14.86
CA ASN A 231 -40.11 -14.65 15.69
C ASN A 231 -41.25 -15.68 15.73
N GLY A 232 -41.44 -16.45 14.65
CA GLY A 232 -42.37 -17.59 14.62
C GLY A 232 -41.95 -18.74 15.55
N SER A 233 -40.65 -18.94 15.76
CA SER A 233 -40.10 -19.93 16.70
C SER A 233 -40.08 -19.49 18.17
N GLN A 234 -40.14 -18.18 18.48
CA GLN A 234 -40.09 -17.66 19.86
C GLN A 234 -41.43 -17.72 20.64
N ASN A 235 -42.55 -18.14 20.02
CA ASN A 235 -43.81 -18.36 20.74
C ASN A 235 -43.89 -19.72 21.47
N GLY A 236 -42.77 -20.45 21.59
CA GLY A 236 -42.66 -21.69 22.36
C GLY A 236 -41.46 -21.66 23.30
N GLU A 237 -41.73 -21.26 24.54
CA GLU A 237 -40.90 -21.40 25.75
C GLU A 237 -39.72 -20.42 25.99
N ASP A 238 -39.67 -20.00 27.26
CA ASP A 238 -38.99 -18.89 27.90
C ASP A 238 -37.52 -19.18 28.20
N GLY A 239 -36.63 -18.22 27.94
CA GLY A 239 -35.18 -18.37 28.16
C GLY A 239 -34.36 -17.18 27.67
N VAL A 240 -34.39 -16.09 28.44
CA VAL A 240 -33.46 -14.93 28.48
C VAL A 240 -32.29 -14.98 27.49
N SER A 241 -32.37 -14.22 26.40
CA SER A 241 -31.24 -13.94 25.51
C SER A 241 -30.59 -12.61 25.90
N ASP A 242 -29.38 -12.67 26.45
CA ASP A 242 -28.51 -11.50 26.57
C ASP A 242 -28.00 -11.14 25.17
N ASP A 243 -28.28 -9.90 24.77
CA ASP A 243 -27.80 -9.24 23.57
C ASP A 243 -26.27 -9.11 23.63
N GLU A 244 -25.58 -9.61 22.59
CA GLU A 244 -24.31 -9.10 22.03
C GLU A 244 -23.60 -10.23 21.27
N ASP A 245 -24.13 -10.71 20.14
CA ASP A 245 -23.35 -11.54 19.19
C ASP A 245 -24.03 -11.76 17.82
N ASN A 246 -24.67 -10.75 17.24
CA ASN A 246 -25.28 -10.90 15.90
C ASN A 246 -25.11 -9.69 14.97
N GLU A 247 -23.93 -9.07 14.99
CA GLU A 247 -23.57 -8.08 13.96
C GLU A 247 -22.70 -8.60 12.79
N ASP A 248 -22.33 -9.89 12.72
CA ASP A 248 -21.35 -10.33 11.69
C ASP A 248 -21.69 -11.60 10.88
N ALA A 249 -22.96 -12.02 10.81
CA ALA A 249 -23.35 -13.18 9.99
C ALA A 249 -23.81 -12.86 8.56
N LEU A 250 -23.85 -11.57 8.15
CA LEU A 250 -24.33 -11.15 6.82
C LEU A 250 -23.36 -10.26 6.04
N LYS A 251 -22.11 -10.19 6.51
CA LYS A 251 -20.97 -9.87 5.66
C LYS A 251 -20.47 -11.18 5.05
N VAL A 252 -21.06 -11.54 3.91
CA VAL A 252 -20.49 -12.56 3.04
C VAL A 252 -19.18 -11.97 2.49
N ASP A 253 -18.12 -12.05 3.28
CA ASP A 253 -16.76 -11.90 2.82
C ASP A 253 -16.47 -13.15 1.96
N GLU A 254 -16.63 -13.04 0.64
CA GLU A 254 -16.14 -14.02 -0.35
C GLU A 254 -14.60 -14.13 -0.37
N ALA A 255 -13.91 -13.85 0.75
CA ALA A 255 -12.45 -13.79 0.82
C ALA A 255 -11.83 -14.31 2.14
N LYS A 256 -12.59 -15.00 3.00
CA LYS A 256 -12.00 -15.80 4.09
C LYS A 256 -12.45 -17.24 3.97
N VAL A 257 -11.67 -18.00 3.19
CA VAL A 257 -11.61 -19.46 3.36
C VAL A 257 -11.06 -19.69 4.76
N ASP A 258 -11.94 -20.14 5.64
CA ASP A 258 -11.67 -20.53 7.02
C ASP A 258 -10.47 -21.51 7.06
N GLU A 259 -9.30 -21.03 7.48
CA GLU A 259 -8.03 -21.78 7.47
C GLU A 259 -8.05 -23.00 8.42
N SER A 260 -9.05 -23.06 9.31
CA SER A 260 -9.28 -24.18 10.22
C SER A 260 -9.62 -25.51 9.51
N LYS A 261 -10.12 -25.46 8.26
CA LYS A 261 -10.44 -26.66 7.45
C LYS A 261 -9.28 -27.17 6.58
N GLN A 262 -8.09 -26.57 6.70
CA GLN A 262 -6.88 -26.91 5.92
C GLN A 262 -5.90 -27.82 6.70
N MET A 263 -6.31 -28.47 7.79
CA MET A 263 -5.43 -29.35 8.58
C MET A 263 -5.54 -30.85 8.24
N ASP A 264 -6.41 -31.25 7.31
CA ASP A 264 -6.51 -32.64 6.83
C ASP A 264 -5.50 -32.93 5.70
N PHE A 265 -4.21 -32.93 6.03
CA PHE A 265 -3.10 -33.19 5.10
C PHE A 265 -2.83 -34.68 4.82
N ALA A 266 -3.62 -35.62 5.36
CA ALA A 266 -3.29 -37.04 5.36
C ALA A 266 -3.86 -37.86 4.19
N LYS A 267 -4.73 -37.30 3.32
CA LYS A 267 -5.33 -38.07 2.21
C LYS A 267 -5.08 -37.41 0.85
N VAL A 268 -3.92 -37.70 0.27
CA VAL A 268 -3.60 -37.36 -1.13
C VAL A 268 -4.33 -38.33 -2.05
N GLU A 269 -5.60 -38.06 -2.35
CA GLU A 269 -6.27 -38.68 -3.49
C GLU A 269 -5.82 -38.00 -4.79
N LYS A 270 -5.35 -38.84 -5.72
CA LYS A 270 -4.80 -38.46 -7.02
C LYS A 270 -5.94 -37.88 -7.88
N ARG A 271 -6.15 -36.56 -7.84
CA ARG A 271 -7.16 -35.88 -8.66
C ARG A 271 -6.88 -36.10 -10.16
N VAL A 272 -7.79 -36.82 -10.81
CA VAL A 272 -7.81 -37.09 -12.24
C VAL A 272 -8.05 -35.77 -12.99
N ARG A 273 -7.20 -35.49 -13.99
CA ARG A 273 -7.38 -34.40 -14.95
C ARG A 273 -8.64 -34.67 -15.78
N THR A 274 -9.68 -33.87 -15.62
CA THR A 274 -10.72 -33.74 -16.64
C THR A 274 -10.25 -32.77 -17.72
N THR A 275 -10.75 -32.95 -18.95
CA THR A 275 -10.37 -32.23 -20.18
C THR A 275 -10.81 -30.76 -20.24
N GLY A 276 -11.24 -30.20 -19.10
CA GLY A 276 -11.82 -28.86 -18.98
C GLY A 276 -10.98 -27.84 -18.22
N GLY A 277 -9.65 -27.99 -18.16
CA GLY A 277 -8.71 -26.89 -17.86
C GLY A 277 -8.88 -26.11 -16.55
N GLY A 278 -9.72 -26.57 -15.62
CA GLY A 278 -9.96 -25.93 -14.33
C GLY A 278 -9.18 -26.64 -13.24
N SER A 279 -7.93 -26.23 -13.00
CA SER A 279 -7.29 -26.53 -11.73
C SER A 279 -8.01 -25.72 -10.65
N THR A 280 -9.00 -26.31 -9.98
CA THR A 280 -9.63 -25.77 -8.77
C THR A 280 -8.72 -25.90 -7.53
N GLY A 281 -7.41 -25.90 -7.75
CA GLY A 281 -6.43 -25.50 -6.74
C GLY A 281 -6.19 -24.02 -6.95
N THR A 282 -6.59 -23.20 -5.98
CA THR A 282 -6.38 -21.76 -5.91
C THR A 282 -5.00 -21.39 -6.46
N VAL A 283 -4.93 -20.85 -7.68
CA VAL A 283 -3.75 -20.13 -8.14
C VAL A 283 -3.76 -18.83 -7.34
N ARG A 284 -3.34 -18.91 -6.07
CA ARG A 284 -3.08 -17.71 -5.28
C ARG A 284 -2.07 -16.92 -6.09
N ASN A 285 -2.40 -15.68 -6.42
CA ASN A 285 -1.46 -14.79 -7.09
C ASN A 285 -0.16 -14.83 -6.27
N LEU A 286 0.93 -15.28 -6.88
CA LEU A 286 2.23 -15.47 -6.20
C LEU A 286 2.78 -14.16 -5.63
N ARG A 287 2.26 -13.01 -6.10
CA ARG A 287 2.54 -11.70 -5.54
C ARG A 287 1.73 -11.51 -4.27
N ILE A 288 2.44 -11.30 -3.17
CA ILE A 288 1.89 -10.83 -1.91
C ILE A 288 1.35 -9.40 -2.12
N ARG A 289 0.08 -9.17 -1.78
CA ARG A 289 -0.60 -7.87 -2.02
C ARG A 289 -0.26 -6.82 -0.96
N GLU A 290 0.21 -7.26 0.21
CA GLU A 290 0.63 -6.42 1.33
C GLU A 290 1.96 -5.70 1.02
N ASP A 291 2.84 -6.37 0.25
CA ASP A 291 4.11 -5.80 -0.17
C ASP A 291 3.93 -4.89 -1.39
N THR A 292 4.10 -3.59 -1.17
CA THR A 292 4.14 -2.61 -2.25
C THR A 292 5.43 -2.75 -3.06
N ALA A 293 5.33 -2.64 -4.39
CA ALA A 293 6.53 -2.64 -5.24
C ALA A 293 7.32 -1.34 -5.03
N LYS A 294 8.65 -1.41 -5.03
CA LYS A 294 9.53 -0.26 -4.76
C LYS A 294 9.20 0.99 -5.58
N TYR A 295 8.94 0.84 -6.88
CA TYR A 295 8.60 1.96 -7.79
C TYR A 295 7.18 2.54 -7.61
N LEU A 296 6.35 1.92 -6.76
CA LEU A 296 5.03 2.46 -6.40
C LEU A 296 5.06 3.20 -5.05
N LEU A 297 6.20 3.21 -4.36
CA LEU A 297 6.35 3.97 -3.11
C LEU A 297 6.24 5.48 -3.37
N ASN A 298 6.80 5.94 -4.49
CA ASN A 298 6.66 7.31 -4.97
C ASN A 298 6.35 7.30 -6.49
N LEU A 299 5.25 7.95 -6.89
CA LEU A 299 4.80 8.02 -8.29
C LEU A 299 5.40 9.22 -9.04
N ASP A 300 6.13 10.09 -8.35
CA ASP A 300 6.81 11.21 -8.98
C ASP A 300 7.89 10.71 -9.95
N VAL A 301 7.89 11.24 -11.17
CA VAL A 301 8.81 10.81 -12.25
C VAL A 301 10.27 11.07 -11.89
N ASN A 302 10.52 12.10 -11.07
CA ASN A 302 11.86 12.50 -10.62
C ASN A 302 12.24 11.89 -9.26
N SER A 303 11.49 10.91 -8.76
CA SER A 303 11.85 10.16 -7.56
C SER A 303 13.03 9.21 -7.81
N ALA A 304 13.41 8.44 -6.78
CA ALA A 304 14.52 7.51 -6.86
C ALA A 304 14.41 6.53 -8.04
N HIS A 305 15.50 6.39 -8.79
CA HIS A 305 15.53 5.52 -9.95
C HIS A 305 15.40 4.03 -9.59
N TYR A 306 14.39 3.38 -10.17
CA TYR A 306 14.20 1.94 -10.11
C TYR A 306 14.70 1.27 -11.40
N ASP A 307 15.65 0.33 -11.27
CA ASP A 307 16.08 -0.51 -12.39
C ASP A 307 15.19 -1.77 -12.46
N PRO A 308 14.29 -1.90 -13.45
CA PRO A 308 13.39 -3.06 -13.57
C PRO A 308 14.12 -4.35 -13.93
N LYS A 309 15.35 -4.28 -14.46
CA LYS A 309 16.13 -5.47 -14.84
C LYS A 309 16.64 -6.19 -13.60
N THR A 310 17.29 -5.46 -12.71
CA THR A 310 17.82 -6.00 -11.45
C THR A 310 16.82 -5.93 -10.30
N ARG A 311 15.69 -5.23 -10.50
CA ARG A 311 14.68 -4.94 -9.47
C ARG A 311 15.25 -4.20 -8.25
N SER A 312 16.29 -3.40 -8.47
CA SER A 312 16.96 -2.64 -7.42
C SER A 312 16.55 -1.16 -7.47
N MET A 313 16.41 -0.56 -6.29
CA MET A 313 16.21 0.88 -6.13
C MET A 313 17.32 1.37 -5.22
N ARG A 314 18.22 2.20 -5.75
CA ARG A 314 19.45 2.56 -5.04
C ARG A 314 19.18 3.59 -3.95
N GLU A 315 18.56 4.69 -4.34
CA GLU A 315 18.27 5.83 -3.49
C GLU A 315 16.96 5.66 -2.73
N ASP A 316 16.76 6.48 -1.71
CA ASP A 316 15.52 6.54 -0.94
C ASP A 316 14.43 7.25 -1.78
N PRO A 317 13.29 6.60 -2.07
CA PRO A 317 12.19 7.23 -2.80
C PRO A 317 11.50 8.37 -2.03
N LEU A 318 11.66 8.43 -0.70
CA LEU A 318 11.00 9.39 0.19
C LEU A 318 12.02 10.00 1.18
N PRO A 319 12.98 10.83 0.71
CA PRO A 319 14.05 11.34 1.55
C PRO A 319 13.55 12.22 2.72
N ASP A 320 12.49 13.02 2.49
CA ASP A 320 12.01 14.02 3.45
C ASP A 320 11.15 13.46 4.60
N MET A 321 10.73 12.19 4.52
CA MET A 321 9.96 11.55 5.60
C MET A 321 10.84 11.20 6.81
N ASP A 322 10.22 11.00 7.98
CA ASP A 322 10.92 10.53 9.18
C ASP A 322 11.44 9.10 8.97
N PRO A 323 12.73 8.80 9.21
CA PRO A 323 13.29 7.44 9.13
C PRO A 323 12.53 6.33 9.85
N ASN A 324 11.83 6.62 10.95
CA ASN A 324 11.11 5.59 11.72
C ASN A 324 9.79 5.17 11.08
N GLU A 325 9.18 6.04 10.28
CA GLU A 325 7.92 5.77 9.58
C GLU A 325 8.16 5.17 8.18
N LYS A 326 9.41 5.21 7.69
CA LYS A 326 9.79 4.68 6.39
C LYS A 326 9.81 3.15 6.41
N PHE A 327 8.96 2.55 5.57
CA PHE A 327 9.03 1.13 5.27
C PHE A 327 10.30 0.74 4.50
N TYR A 328 10.79 1.65 3.64
CA TYR A 328 11.94 1.40 2.77
C TYR A 328 12.76 2.68 2.56
N ALA A 329 14.05 2.62 2.87
CA ALA A 329 14.99 3.76 2.80
C ALA A 329 16.05 3.61 1.67
N GLY A 330 15.77 2.77 0.67
CA GLY A 330 16.69 2.49 -0.45
C GLY A 330 17.66 1.31 -0.21
N ASP A 331 18.08 0.65 -1.29
CA ASP A 331 18.99 -0.50 -1.21
C ASP A 331 20.40 -0.07 -0.74
N ASN A 332 20.81 1.19 -0.94
CA ASN A 332 22.12 1.66 -0.48
C ASN A 332 22.22 1.70 1.05
N GLN A 333 21.14 2.06 1.74
CA GLN A 333 21.09 2.07 3.21
C GLN A 333 21.21 0.64 3.75
N ASN A 334 20.50 -0.32 3.16
CA ASN A 334 20.60 -1.75 3.50
C ASN A 334 21.98 -2.37 3.20
N ARG A 335 22.68 -1.91 2.14
CA ARG A 335 24.03 -2.39 1.81
C ARG A 335 25.12 -1.84 2.73
N GLY A 336 24.88 -0.71 3.38
CA GLY A 336 25.82 -0.05 4.27
C GLY A 336 25.69 -0.42 5.75
N SER A 337 24.56 -1.05 6.14
CA SER A 337 24.20 -1.30 7.54
C SER A 337 24.51 -2.74 7.99
N GLY A 338 24.40 -2.97 9.31
CA GLY A 338 24.55 -4.28 9.95
C GLY A 338 25.99 -4.83 9.91
N GLN A 339 26.08 -6.17 9.79
CA GLN A 339 27.36 -6.91 9.81
C GLN A 339 28.31 -6.53 8.67
N ALA A 340 27.80 -5.95 7.57
CA ALA A 340 28.64 -5.51 6.47
C ALA A 340 29.62 -4.40 6.90
N LEU A 341 29.21 -3.54 7.84
CA LEU A 341 30.05 -2.47 8.39
C LEU A 341 31.15 -3.06 9.28
N GLU A 342 30.80 -3.98 10.17
CA GLU A 342 31.75 -4.70 11.03
C GLU A 342 32.79 -5.46 10.21
N PHE A 343 32.35 -6.14 9.15
CA PHE A 343 33.22 -6.84 8.21
C PHE A 343 34.16 -5.89 7.47
N LYS A 344 33.71 -4.69 7.08
CA LYS A 344 34.57 -3.65 6.50
C LYS A 344 35.63 -3.19 7.49
N GLN A 345 35.26 -2.96 8.76
CA GLN A 345 36.21 -2.57 9.80
C GLN A 345 37.25 -3.66 10.05
N LEU A 346 36.83 -4.93 10.08
CA LEU A 346 37.74 -6.07 10.22
C LEU A 346 38.71 -6.17 9.03
N ASN A 347 38.23 -5.94 7.80
CA ASN A 347 39.09 -5.87 6.61
C ASN A 347 40.13 -4.76 6.70
N ILE A 348 39.72 -3.55 7.12
CA ILE A 348 40.64 -2.43 7.32
C ILE A 348 41.70 -2.80 8.37
N HIS A 349 41.30 -3.41 9.49
CA HIS A 349 42.24 -3.88 10.51
C HIS A 349 43.21 -4.95 9.97
N ALA A 350 42.74 -5.89 9.16
CA ALA A 350 43.59 -6.89 8.54
C ALA A 350 44.63 -6.26 7.60
N TRP A 351 44.24 -5.27 6.79
CA TRP A 351 45.17 -4.51 5.94
C TRP A 351 46.19 -3.71 6.77
N GLU A 352 45.75 -3.01 7.81
CA GLU A 352 46.65 -2.29 8.70
C GLU A 352 47.63 -3.22 9.44
N ALA A 353 47.19 -4.43 9.81
CA ALA A 353 48.04 -5.44 10.44
C ALA A 353 49.06 -6.00 9.44
N PHE A 354 48.64 -6.21 8.19
CA PHE A 354 49.49 -6.65 7.10
C PHE A 354 50.58 -5.62 6.78
N ASP A 355 50.23 -4.32 6.70
CA ASP A 355 51.19 -3.24 6.49
C ASP A 355 52.21 -3.12 7.65
N LYS A 356 51.81 -3.51 8.86
CA LYS A 356 52.70 -3.60 10.03
C LYS A 356 53.56 -4.88 10.05
N GLY A 357 53.38 -5.78 9.09
CA GLY A 357 54.15 -7.03 8.95
C GLY A 357 53.53 -8.25 9.64
N HIS A 358 52.29 -8.17 10.13
CA HIS A 358 51.58 -9.35 10.63
C HIS A 358 50.85 -10.04 9.48
N ASP A 359 51.11 -11.34 9.28
CA ASP A 359 50.43 -12.14 8.26
C ASP A 359 49.00 -12.52 8.71
N VAL A 360 48.07 -11.59 8.51
CA VAL A 360 46.66 -11.74 8.86
C VAL A 360 45.83 -11.52 7.60
N HIS A 361 45.22 -12.59 7.10
CA HIS A 361 44.36 -12.52 5.92
C HIS A 361 42.95 -12.99 6.27
N MET A 362 41.97 -12.11 6.06
CA MET A 362 40.59 -12.37 6.47
C MET A 362 39.98 -13.59 5.75
N GLN A 363 40.21 -13.75 4.44
CA GLN A 363 39.65 -14.90 3.69
C GLN A 363 40.40 -16.22 3.98
N ALA A 364 41.70 -16.18 4.26
CA ALA A 364 42.50 -17.39 4.49
C ALA A 364 42.35 -17.91 5.92
N ALA A 365 42.31 -17.00 6.91
CA ALA A 365 42.17 -17.32 8.33
C ALA A 365 41.17 -16.37 9.01
N PRO A 366 39.86 -16.48 8.71
CA PRO A 366 38.85 -15.55 9.21
C PRO A 366 38.72 -15.56 10.74
N SER A 367 38.79 -16.73 11.36
CA SER A 367 38.70 -16.88 12.82
C SER A 367 39.89 -16.24 13.54
N GLN A 368 41.10 -16.36 12.97
CA GLN A 368 42.29 -15.70 13.50
C GLN A 368 42.17 -14.18 13.37
N ALA A 369 41.75 -13.68 12.21
CA ALA A 369 41.55 -12.25 11.98
C ALA A 369 40.49 -11.67 12.93
N GLU A 370 39.40 -12.40 13.18
CA GLU A 370 38.33 -12.03 14.10
C GLU A 370 38.79 -11.99 15.57
N LEU A 371 39.55 -13.01 16.00
CA LEU A 371 40.12 -13.06 17.35
C LEU A 371 41.11 -11.91 17.58
N LEU A 372 41.99 -11.63 16.60
CA LEU A 372 42.91 -10.51 16.66
C LEU A 372 42.15 -9.17 16.69
N TYR A 373 41.07 -9.03 15.93
CA TYR A 373 40.23 -7.83 15.93
C TYR A 373 39.51 -7.63 17.27
N LYS A 374 38.97 -8.70 17.87
CA LYS A 374 38.40 -8.66 19.23
C LYS A 374 39.43 -8.20 20.27
N ASN A 375 40.63 -8.79 20.23
CA ASN A 375 41.73 -8.39 21.11
C ASN A 375 42.12 -6.92 20.88
N TYR A 376 42.17 -6.48 19.62
CA TYR A 376 42.40 -5.07 19.27
C TYR A 376 41.31 -4.15 19.83
N ARG A 377 40.03 -4.52 19.76
CA ARG A 377 38.93 -3.73 20.34
C ARG A 377 39.07 -3.58 21.86
N ILE A 378 39.33 -4.67 22.56
CA ILE A 378 39.54 -4.66 24.02
C ILE A 378 40.76 -3.78 24.38
N ASN A 379 41.86 -3.93 23.65
CA ASN A 379 43.06 -3.13 23.88
C ASN A 379 42.84 -1.65 23.54
N LYS A 380 42.07 -1.35 22.50
CA LYS A 380 41.69 0.02 22.11
C LYS A 380 40.84 0.70 23.18
N GLU A 381 39.92 -0.03 23.82
CA GLU A 381 39.13 0.48 24.94
C GLU A 381 39.99 0.77 26.17
N LYS A 382 40.89 -0.17 26.54
CA LYS A 382 41.86 0.05 27.62
C LYS A 382 42.80 1.23 27.35
N LEU A 383 43.25 1.39 26.11
CA LEU A 383 44.12 2.50 25.72
C LEU A 383 43.35 3.82 25.75
N LYS A 384 42.06 3.82 25.35
CA LYS A 384 41.19 4.99 25.51
C LYS A 384 40.99 5.39 26.98
N SER A 385 40.79 4.43 27.89
CA SER A 385 40.65 4.73 29.32
C SER A 385 41.96 5.27 29.90
N GLN A 386 43.09 4.64 29.59
CA GLN A 386 44.42 5.12 30.01
C GLN A 386 44.73 6.51 29.45
N VAL A 387 44.39 6.78 28.18
CA VAL A 387 44.55 8.11 27.59
C VAL A 387 43.65 9.12 28.32
N LYS A 388 42.40 8.77 28.60
CA LYS A 388 41.47 9.62 29.36
C LYS A 388 42.03 9.92 30.76
N GLU A 389 42.51 8.93 31.49
CA GLU A 389 43.17 9.09 32.79
C GLU A 389 44.42 9.97 32.68
N SER A 390 45.31 9.70 31.71
CA SER A 390 46.52 10.50 31.51
C SER A 390 46.24 11.96 31.14
N ILE A 391 45.13 12.22 30.43
CA ILE A 391 44.66 13.57 30.12
C ILE A 391 44.10 14.20 31.40
N MET A 392 43.34 13.44 32.19
CA MET A 392 42.82 13.88 33.48
C MET A 392 43.93 14.27 34.45
N ASP A 393 44.99 13.47 34.56
CA ASP A 393 46.11 13.72 35.48
C ASP A 393 46.92 14.97 35.07
N LYS A 394 47.00 15.26 33.77
CA LYS A 394 47.78 16.40 33.22
C LYS A 394 47.01 17.70 33.23
N TYR A 395 45.72 17.66 32.96
CA TYR A 395 44.89 18.85 32.75
C TYR A 395 43.85 19.07 33.85
N GLY A 396 43.71 18.13 34.79
CA GLY A 396 42.70 18.14 35.82
C GLY A 396 41.29 17.85 35.28
N ASN A 397 40.40 17.41 36.16
CA ASN A 397 38.98 17.32 35.84
C ASN A 397 38.33 18.67 36.15
N ALA A 398 37.94 19.45 35.15
CA ALA A 398 37.20 20.69 35.38
C ALA A 398 35.82 20.48 36.03
N ALA A 399 35.35 19.22 36.09
CA ALA A 399 34.11 18.82 36.73
C ALA A 399 34.29 18.21 38.14
N ASP A 400 35.53 17.96 38.60
CA ASP A 400 35.74 17.70 40.02
C ASP A 400 35.75 19.07 40.69
N GLU A 401 34.64 19.40 41.36
CA GLU A 401 34.62 20.46 42.36
C GLU A 401 35.66 20.08 43.42
N GLU A 402 36.88 20.59 43.29
CA GLU A 402 37.79 20.68 44.42
C GLU A 402 36.97 21.30 45.54
N GLN A 403 36.64 20.52 46.57
CA GLN A 403 36.08 21.04 47.80
C GLN A 403 37.10 22.05 48.31
N LEU A 404 36.83 23.32 48.00
CA LEU A 404 37.64 24.44 48.44
C LEU A 404 37.86 24.25 49.94
N PRO A 405 39.11 24.31 50.44
CA PRO A 405 39.38 24.07 51.84
C PRO A 405 38.46 24.96 52.69
N LYS A 406 37.79 24.37 53.70
CA LYS A 406 36.73 25.03 54.51
C LYS A 406 37.12 26.42 55.04
N GLU A 407 38.42 26.67 55.19
CA GLU A 407 39.01 27.96 55.56
C GLU A 407 38.66 29.11 54.59
N LEU A 408 38.50 28.85 53.28
CA LEU A 408 38.12 29.87 52.28
C LEU A 408 36.60 30.15 52.27
N LEU A 409 35.79 29.17 52.67
CA LEU A 409 34.33 29.28 52.70
C LEU A 409 33.85 30.13 53.89
N LEU A 410 34.59 30.13 55.00
CA LEU A 410 34.32 30.97 56.18
C LEU A 410 34.65 32.47 55.97
N GLY A 411 35.57 32.80 55.07
CA GLY A 411 35.97 34.19 54.79
C GLY A 411 34.89 35.02 54.06
N GLN A 412 33.94 34.38 53.38
CA GLN A 412 32.90 35.07 52.60
C GLN A 412 31.62 35.37 53.39
N ILE A 413 31.41 34.76 54.56
CA ILE A 413 30.18 34.93 55.36
C ILE A 413 30.17 36.28 56.11
N ALA A 414 31.31 36.96 56.26
CA ALA A 414 31.40 38.25 56.96
C ALA A 414 31.11 39.50 56.09
N LYS A 415 30.72 39.35 54.82
CA LYS A 415 30.48 40.49 53.90
C LYS A 415 29.05 40.59 53.33
N SER A 416 28.15 39.67 53.65
CA SER A 416 26.77 39.68 53.14
C SER A 416 25.71 40.07 54.17
N GLU A 417 26.09 40.76 55.25
CA GLU A 417 25.17 41.48 56.14
C GLU A 417 25.15 42.97 55.81
N PHE A 418 24.70 43.32 54.60
CA PHE A 418 24.21 44.67 54.34
C PHE A 418 23.15 44.67 53.25
N CYS A 419 21.97 45.19 53.62
CA CYS A 419 20.79 45.49 52.80
C CYS A 419 19.85 44.31 52.50
N GLY A 420 18.89 44.14 53.40
CA GLY A 420 17.62 43.52 53.09
C GLY A 420 16.67 44.44 52.30
N THR A 421 15.51 43.86 52.05
CA THR A 421 14.20 44.43 51.68
C THR A 421 14.03 45.00 50.26
N MET A 422 13.49 44.17 49.36
CA MET A 422 12.22 44.48 48.68
C MET A 422 11.61 43.21 48.05
N SER A 423 10.32 43.05 48.27
CA SER A 423 9.43 41.93 47.96
C SER A 423 8.95 41.89 46.51
N ASP A 424 8.64 40.68 46.06
CA ASP A 424 7.53 40.26 45.19
C ASP A 424 7.14 41.15 44.02
N SER A 425 7.38 40.67 42.79
CA SER A 425 6.33 40.54 41.76
C SER A 425 6.87 40.06 40.40
N TYR A 426 6.07 39.19 39.79
CA TYR A 426 5.92 39.00 38.34
C TYR A 426 6.99 38.23 37.57
N ALA A 427 6.75 36.91 37.52
CA ALA A 427 6.95 36.13 36.31
C ALA A 427 6.07 36.65 35.17
N SER A 428 6.66 37.20 34.11
CA SER A 428 6.08 37.10 32.76
C SER A 428 7.06 37.57 31.70
N GLN A 429 7.09 36.80 30.61
CA GLN A 429 7.45 37.23 29.26
C GLN A 429 8.93 37.46 28.94
N LYS A 430 9.37 36.58 28.04
CA LYS A 430 10.13 36.80 26.79
C LYS A 430 11.32 35.84 26.76
N GLY A 431 11.34 34.87 25.86
CA GLY A 431 11.02 35.07 24.44
C GLY A 431 12.36 35.20 23.73
N LEU A 432 12.87 34.01 23.41
CA LEU A 432 14.13 33.69 22.77
C LEU A 432 14.36 34.58 21.52
N PHE A 433 15.40 35.40 21.54
CA PHE A 433 15.99 35.98 20.33
C PHE A 433 17.14 35.06 19.92
N HIS A 434 16.91 34.25 18.89
CA HIS A 434 17.93 33.41 18.27
C HIS A 434 18.70 34.26 17.25
N LEU A 435 19.96 34.57 17.54
CA LEU A 435 20.95 34.89 16.50
C LEU A 435 22.18 34.03 16.75
N ALA A 436 22.47 33.22 15.74
CA ALA A 436 23.55 32.28 15.67
C ALA A 436 24.93 32.96 15.72
N SER A 437 25.84 32.40 16.50
CA SER A 437 27.09 31.82 15.96
C SER A 437 27.84 31.07 17.06
N SER A 438 28.64 30.10 16.63
CA SER A 438 29.73 29.45 17.37
C SER A 438 29.35 28.39 18.43
N GLN A 439 29.38 27.14 17.96
CA GLN A 439 30.40 26.16 18.35
C GLN A 439 30.73 26.06 19.87
N TYR A 440 30.28 24.94 20.46
CA TYR A 440 30.67 24.31 21.73
C TYR A 440 30.37 25.08 23.02
N ILE A 441 29.44 24.53 23.81
CA ILE A 441 29.62 24.05 25.19
C ILE A 441 28.20 23.73 25.70
N GLY A 442 27.83 22.45 25.59
CA GLY A 442 26.63 21.92 26.23
C GLY A 442 26.97 21.51 27.65
N MET A 443 26.75 22.44 28.59
CA MET A 443 26.86 22.21 30.02
C MET A 443 25.69 21.31 30.46
N VAL A 444 25.93 20.01 30.58
CA VAL A 444 24.96 19.07 31.15
C VAL A 444 25.14 19.09 32.66
N PHE A 445 24.27 19.84 33.34
CA PHE A 445 24.07 19.74 34.78
C PHE A 445 23.70 18.28 35.12
N PHE A 446 24.54 17.59 35.89
CA PHE A 446 24.10 16.44 36.67
C PHE A 446 23.25 16.95 37.84
N LEU A 447 22.01 17.31 37.56
CA LEU A 447 20.95 17.03 38.51
C LEU A 447 20.84 15.50 38.56
N GLU A 448 20.82 14.91 39.75
CA GLU A 448 20.32 13.54 39.91
C GLU A 448 19.06 13.43 39.05
N GLN A 449 19.10 12.56 38.04
CA GLN A 449 17.97 12.39 37.16
C GLN A 449 16.82 11.86 38.02
N ALA A 450 15.93 12.76 38.43
CA ALA A 450 14.62 12.38 38.92
C ALA A 450 13.99 11.58 37.78
N ILE A 451 13.81 10.27 38.01
CA ILE A 451 13.14 9.37 37.08
C ILE A 451 11.85 10.09 36.67
N PRO A 452 11.64 10.35 35.37
CA PRO A 452 10.49 11.12 34.92
C PRO A 452 9.23 10.33 35.28
N LYS A 453 8.51 10.79 36.31
CA LYS A 453 7.19 10.27 36.63
C LYS A 453 6.28 10.59 35.45
N SER A 454 5.59 9.58 34.93
CA SER A 454 4.59 9.77 33.89
C SER A 454 3.49 10.72 34.39
N LYS A 455 2.70 11.26 33.45
CA LYS A 455 1.56 12.16 33.73
C LYS A 455 0.52 11.53 34.67
N TYR A 456 0.56 10.22 34.87
CA TYR A 456 -0.35 9.45 35.69
C TYR A 456 0.27 9.17 37.06
N GLU A 457 -0.57 9.07 38.10
CA GLU A 457 -0.11 8.70 39.44
C GLU A 457 0.45 7.28 39.42
N GLU A 458 1.78 7.17 39.43
CA GLU A 458 2.49 5.89 39.54
C GLU A 458 2.37 5.36 40.98
N ASP A 459 2.40 4.03 41.13
CA ASP A 459 2.28 3.33 42.43
C ASP A 459 0.93 3.48 43.16
N VAL A 460 -0.14 3.82 42.44
CA VAL A 460 -1.52 3.72 42.97
C VAL A 460 -2.06 2.32 42.71
N TYR A 461 -1.91 1.44 43.71
CA TYR A 461 -2.45 0.09 43.64
C TYR A 461 -3.86 0.03 44.23
N ILE A 462 -4.78 -0.56 43.47
CA ILE A 462 -6.18 -0.74 43.86
C ILE A 462 -6.24 -1.89 44.89
N ASN A 463 -7.04 -1.77 45.95
CA ASN A 463 -7.41 -2.86 46.88
C ASN A 463 -6.24 -3.69 47.48
N ASN A 464 -5.19 -3.01 47.93
CA ASN A 464 -4.00 -3.57 48.62
C ASN A 464 -3.16 -4.56 47.80
N HIS A 465 -3.25 -4.50 46.48
CA HIS A 465 -2.32 -5.21 45.60
C HIS A 465 -0.96 -4.50 45.57
N THR A 466 0.13 -5.21 45.27
CA THR A 466 1.48 -4.63 45.07
C THR A 466 1.86 -4.58 43.58
N SER A 467 0.91 -4.90 42.71
CA SER A 467 1.11 -4.97 41.26
C SER A 467 -0.16 -4.51 40.55
N VAL A 468 0.00 -3.91 39.37
CA VAL A 468 -1.12 -3.41 38.56
C VAL A 468 -1.86 -4.60 37.91
N TRP A 469 -3.15 -4.43 37.66
CA TRP A 469 -3.96 -5.37 36.88
C TRP A 469 -3.34 -5.59 35.48
N GLY A 470 -3.14 -6.85 35.06
CA GLY A 470 -2.45 -7.19 33.81
C GLY A 470 -0.95 -7.42 33.96
N SER A 471 -0.41 -7.35 35.17
CA SER A 471 0.97 -7.73 35.48
C SER A 471 1.24 -9.25 35.43
N TRP A 472 0.18 -10.06 35.29
CA TRP A 472 0.25 -11.51 35.19
C TRP A 472 -0.74 -12.04 34.15
N TRP A 473 -0.38 -13.12 33.46
CA TRP A 473 -1.15 -13.73 32.37
C TRP A 473 -1.11 -15.25 32.48
N LYS A 474 -2.28 -15.90 32.36
CA LYS A 474 -2.41 -17.35 32.29
C LYS A 474 -3.71 -17.71 31.55
N ASP A 475 -3.66 -18.73 30.69
CA ASP A 475 -4.83 -19.34 30.01
C ASP A 475 -5.80 -18.31 29.39
N HIS A 476 -5.27 -17.38 28.58
CA HIS A 476 -6.02 -16.30 27.91
C HIS A 476 -6.67 -15.25 28.83
N GLN A 477 -6.26 -15.18 30.10
CA GLN A 477 -6.80 -14.23 31.06
C GLN A 477 -5.69 -13.43 31.77
N TRP A 478 -5.95 -12.13 31.99
CA TRP A 478 -5.08 -11.20 32.70
C TRP A 478 -5.40 -11.19 34.20
N GLY A 479 -4.38 -11.03 35.04
CA GLY A 479 -4.54 -10.93 36.48
C GLY A 479 -3.44 -10.13 37.18
N TYR A 480 -3.46 -10.16 38.50
CA TYR A 480 -2.46 -9.51 39.36
C TYR A 480 -1.28 -10.45 39.63
N LYS A 481 -0.03 -9.95 39.52
CA LYS A 481 1.17 -10.73 39.82
C LYS A 481 1.32 -11.09 41.29
N CYS A 482 0.84 -10.24 42.20
CA CYS A 482 1.01 -10.43 43.64
C CYS A 482 0.22 -11.61 44.23
N CYS A 483 -0.96 -11.93 43.68
CA CYS A 483 -1.84 -12.99 44.20
C CYS A 483 -2.41 -13.91 43.12
N LYS A 484 -2.03 -13.74 41.85
CA LYS A 484 -2.50 -14.51 40.67
C LYS A 484 -4.03 -14.55 40.50
N GLN A 485 -4.73 -13.55 41.02
CA GLN A 485 -6.18 -13.44 40.87
C GLN A 485 -6.54 -12.90 39.49
N ILE A 486 -7.57 -13.49 38.89
CA ILE A 486 -8.07 -13.21 37.53
C ILE A 486 -9.37 -12.38 37.55
N ILE A 487 -9.74 -11.83 38.71
CA ILE A 487 -10.90 -10.92 38.83
C ILE A 487 -10.40 -9.49 39.09
N ARG A 488 -10.80 -8.54 38.25
CA ARG A 488 -10.41 -7.14 38.40
C ARG A 488 -11.08 -6.55 39.65
N ASN A 489 -10.35 -5.72 40.39
CA ASN A 489 -10.80 -5.08 41.65
C ASN A 489 -11.11 -6.03 42.84
N SER A 490 -10.70 -7.29 42.84
CA SER A 490 -10.71 -8.11 44.07
C SER A 490 -9.69 -7.61 45.10
N TYR A 491 -9.84 -7.99 46.38
CA TYR A 491 -8.82 -7.71 47.40
C TYR A 491 -7.64 -8.68 47.29
N CYS A 492 -6.43 -8.17 47.54
CA CYS A 492 -5.22 -8.98 47.50
C CYS A 492 -5.24 -10.08 48.57
N THR A 493 -5.18 -11.35 48.13
CA THR A 493 -5.07 -12.52 49.03
C THR A 493 -3.63 -12.95 49.31
N GLY A 494 -2.63 -12.24 48.76
CA GLY A 494 -1.21 -12.53 48.95
C GLY A 494 -0.82 -13.97 48.58
N ALA A 495 0.17 -14.51 49.29
CA ALA A 495 0.67 -15.88 49.07
C ALA A 495 -0.39 -16.96 49.33
N ALA A 496 -1.29 -16.75 50.29
CA ALA A 496 -2.37 -17.69 50.61
C ALA A 496 -3.34 -17.90 49.43
N GLY A 497 -3.54 -16.89 48.57
CA GLY A 497 -4.33 -17.02 47.36
C GLY A 497 -3.71 -17.95 46.31
N ILE A 498 -2.38 -17.97 46.23
CA ILE A 498 -1.64 -18.80 45.27
C ILE A 498 -1.72 -20.27 45.71
N GLU A 499 -1.50 -20.53 47.00
CA GLU A 499 -1.60 -21.87 47.59
C GLU A 499 -3.01 -22.44 47.47
N ALA A 500 -4.04 -21.62 47.72
CA ALA A 500 -5.44 -22.04 47.56
C ALA A 500 -5.80 -22.36 46.10
N ALA A 501 -5.28 -21.58 45.13
CA ALA A 501 -5.53 -21.82 43.71
C ALA A 501 -4.81 -23.09 43.20
N GLU A 502 -3.60 -23.37 43.69
CA GLU A 502 -2.86 -24.59 43.38
C GLU A 502 -3.54 -25.82 44.00
N ALA A 503 -3.97 -25.73 45.26
CA ALA A 503 -4.76 -26.77 45.91
C ALA A 503 -6.10 -27.06 45.20
N ALA A 504 -6.80 -26.02 44.72
CA ALA A 504 -8.04 -26.18 43.95
C ALA A 504 -7.79 -26.87 42.60
N ALA A 505 -6.69 -26.53 41.92
CA ALA A 505 -6.31 -27.18 40.67
C ALA A 505 -5.96 -28.66 40.87
N ASP A 506 -5.29 -29.01 41.96
CA ASP A 506 -4.95 -30.39 42.30
C ASP A 506 -6.20 -31.20 42.68
N LEU A 507 -7.18 -30.60 43.39
CA LEU A 507 -8.48 -31.22 43.64
C LEU A 507 -9.26 -31.48 42.35
N MET A 508 -9.23 -30.54 41.39
CA MET A 508 -9.89 -30.72 40.09
C MET A 508 -9.26 -31.86 39.28
N ARG A 509 -7.92 -31.95 39.25
CA ARG A 509 -7.19 -33.07 38.62
C ARG A 509 -7.51 -34.41 39.29
N ALA A 510 -7.59 -34.44 40.62
CA ALA A 510 -7.96 -35.64 41.36
C ALA A 510 -9.40 -36.09 41.06
N ASN A 511 -10.33 -35.16 40.86
CA ASN A 511 -11.70 -35.47 40.47
C ASN A 511 -11.81 -35.99 39.03
N ILE A 512 -11.02 -35.44 38.10
CA ILE A 512 -10.95 -35.94 36.72
C ILE A 512 -10.40 -37.37 36.71
N ALA A 513 -9.30 -37.63 37.43
CA ALA A 513 -8.74 -38.98 37.55
C ALA A 513 -9.74 -39.98 38.17
N ARG A 514 -10.52 -39.56 39.20
CA ARG A 514 -11.58 -40.41 39.76
C ARG A 514 -12.70 -40.69 38.74
N LYS A 515 -13.08 -39.70 37.93
CA LYS A 515 -14.09 -39.88 36.88
C LYS A 515 -13.60 -40.83 35.79
N GLU A 516 -12.35 -40.68 35.35
CA GLU A 516 -11.72 -41.59 34.38
C GLU A 516 -11.68 -43.03 34.90
N THR A 517 -11.35 -43.25 36.19
CA THR A 517 -11.39 -44.60 36.79
C THR A 517 -12.81 -45.17 36.96
N ALA A 518 -13.83 -44.31 37.04
CA ALA A 518 -15.23 -44.74 37.11
C ALA A 518 -15.80 -45.09 35.72
N GLU A 519 -15.28 -44.51 34.65
CA GLU A 519 -15.68 -44.80 33.26
C GLU A 519 -15.10 -46.13 32.73
N GLU A 520 -14.04 -46.68 33.34
CA GLU A 520 -13.45 -47.98 32.95
C GLU A 520 -14.18 -49.23 33.50
N MET A 521 -15.23 -49.08 34.32
CA MET A 521 -16.09 -50.19 34.74
C MET A 521 -17.52 -50.01 34.21
N PRO A 522 -17.91 -50.62 33.08
CA PRO A 522 -19.28 -50.51 32.60
C PRO A 522 -20.22 -51.35 33.47
N ALA A 523 -21.02 -50.67 34.31
CA ALA A 523 -22.20 -51.25 34.91
C ALA A 523 -23.21 -51.56 33.79
N GLN A 524 -23.61 -52.83 33.66
CA GLN A 524 -24.70 -53.26 32.77
C GLN A 524 -25.99 -52.59 33.23
N MET A 525 -26.40 -51.53 32.54
CA MET A 525 -27.71 -50.92 32.71
C MET A 525 -28.63 -51.51 31.65
N GLU A 526 -29.60 -52.33 32.08
CA GLU A 526 -30.70 -52.78 31.22
C GLU A 526 -31.50 -51.57 30.74
N GLU A 527 -31.42 -51.27 29.45
CA GLU A 527 -32.31 -50.30 28.80
C GLU A 527 -33.72 -50.88 28.73
N LYS A 528 -34.62 -50.36 29.57
CA LYS A 528 -36.07 -50.55 29.40
C LYS A 528 -36.50 -49.81 28.14
N LYS A 529 -36.90 -50.55 27.12
CA LYS A 529 -37.50 -50.01 25.89
C LYS A 529 -38.79 -49.27 26.23
N LEU A 530 -38.77 -47.94 26.11
CA LEU A 530 -39.97 -47.12 26.12
C LEU A 530 -40.50 -47.02 24.68
N ALA A 531 -41.72 -47.48 24.46
CA ALA A 531 -42.36 -47.47 23.14
C ALA A 531 -42.69 -46.04 22.70
N THR A 532 -42.06 -45.59 21.62
CA THR A 532 -42.42 -44.37 20.88
C THR A 532 -43.62 -44.64 19.98
N TRP A 533 -44.78 -44.23 20.48
CA TRP A 533 -46.04 -43.85 19.80
C TRP A 533 -46.50 -44.59 18.52
N GLY A 534 -47.66 -45.25 18.62
CA GLY A 534 -48.68 -45.22 17.57
C GLY A 534 -48.73 -46.35 16.52
N THR A 535 -48.79 -47.63 16.94
CA THR A 535 -49.65 -48.68 16.33
C THR A 535 -49.72 -49.88 17.27
N ASP A 536 -50.91 -50.46 17.47
CA ASP A 536 -51.14 -51.61 18.36
C ASP A 536 -50.33 -52.84 17.91
N VAL A 537 -49.26 -53.16 18.62
CA VAL A 537 -48.60 -54.46 18.56
C VAL A 537 -49.24 -55.31 19.66
N PRO A 538 -49.77 -56.51 19.39
CA PRO A 538 -50.26 -57.39 20.45
C PRO A 538 -49.09 -57.75 21.39
N ASP A 539 -49.21 -57.42 22.68
CA ASP A 539 -48.18 -57.56 23.74
C ASP A 539 -47.73 -59.02 24.05
N GLY A 540 -47.94 -59.97 23.14
CA GLY A 540 -47.60 -61.39 23.31
C GLY A 540 -46.90 -62.05 22.13
N LEU A 541 -46.41 -61.30 21.15
CA LEU A 541 -45.76 -61.88 19.98
C LEU A 541 -44.24 -62.06 20.22
N VAL A 542 -43.82 -63.30 20.48
CA VAL A 542 -42.40 -63.65 20.61
C VAL A 542 -41.79 -63.78 19.22
N LEU A 543 -41.03 -62.77 18.81
CA LEU A 543 -40.34 -62.74 17.52
C LEU A 543 -38.93 -63.33 17.66
N ASP A 544 -38.56 -64.23 16.75
CA ASP A 544 -37.23 -64.83 16.75
C ASP A 544 -36.17 -63.82 16.31
N GLN A 545 -35.26 -63.47 17.22
CA GLN A 545 -34.23 -62.44 17.00
C GLN A 545 -33.35 -62.70 15.76
N LYS A 546 -33.13 -63.98 15.41
CA LYS A 546 -32.34 -64.35 14.22
C LYS A 546 -33.09 -64.05 12.91
N LEU A 547 -34.40 -64.35 12.87
CA LEU A 547 -35.24 -64.10 11.70
C LEU A 547 -35.49 -62.59 11.53
N LEU A 548 -35.67 -61.85 12.61
CA LEU A 548 -35.79 -60.39 12.57
C LEU A 548 -34.50 -59.72 12.04
N ALA A 549 -33.32 -60.21 12.45
CA ALA A 549 -32.05 -59.70 11.94
C ALA A 549 -31.86 -60.01 10.43
N GLU A 550 -32.33 -61.17 9.97
CA GLU A 550 -32.33 -61.54 8.55
C GLU A 550 -33.32 -60.68 7.75
N ALA A 551 -34.51 -60.44 8.27
CA ALA A 551 -35.52 -59.52 7.72
C ALA A 551 -34.99 -58.07 7.61
N LEU A 552 -34.30 -57.57 8.64
CA LEU A 552 -33.68 -56.24 8.63
C LEU A 552 -32.60 -56.11 7.54
N LYS A 553 -31.78 -57.14 7.32
CA LYS A 553 -30.78 -57.15 6.24
C LYS A 553 -31.43 -57.21 4.85
N LYS A 554 -32.53 -57.96 4.72
CA LYS A 554 -33.31 -58.05 3.47
C LYS A 554 -33.95 -56.72 3.11
N GLU A 555 -34.49 -55.97 4.08
CA GLU A 555 -35.01 -54.62 3.86
C GLU A 555 -33.92 -53.60 3.49
N ASP A 556 -32.73 -53.67 4.10
CA ASP A 556 -31.60 -52.81 3.68
C ASP A 556 -31.17 -53.09 2.25
N GLY A 557 -31.12 -54.37 1.86
CA GLY A 557 -30.87 -54.78 0.48
C GLY A 557 -31.90 -54.19 -0.48
N ARG A 558 -33.19 -54.23 -0.11
CA ARG A 558 -34.29 -53.67 -0.91
C ARG A 558 -34.19 -52.14 -1.04
N LYS A 559 -33.83 -51.41 0.01
CA LYS A 559 -33.63 -49.94 -0.02
C LYS A 559 -32.40 -49.52 -0.83
N ARG A 560 -31.32 -50.31 -0.81
CA ARG A 560 -30.11 -50.03 -1.60
C ARG A 560 -30.31 -50.25 -3.09
N GLU A 561 -31.25 -51.10 -3.47
CA GLU A 561 -31.64 -51.31 -4.86
C GLU A 561 -32.60 -50.20 -5.34
N GLU A 562 -32.11 -48.97 -5.51
CA GLU A 562 -32.83 -47.92 -6.22
C GLU A 562 -32.86 -48.25 -7.72
N LYS A 563 -33.84 -49.07 -8.12
CA LYS A 563 -33.97 -49.59 -9.49
C LYS A 563 -34.74 -48.61 -10.37
N ASP A 564 -33.98 -47.86 -11.15
CA ASP A 564 -34.35 -47.14 -12.37
C ASP A 564 -35.46 -47.88 -13.16
N GLU A 565 -36.64 -47.27 -13.34
CA GLU A 565 -37.88 -47.94 -13.76
C GLU A 565 -37.77 -48.69 -15.10
N ARG A 566 -36.82 -48.30 -15.97
CA ARG A 566 -36.57 -48.93 -17.27
C ARG A 566 -35.94 -50.32 -17.23
N LYS A 567 -35.43 -50.77 -16.08
CA LYS A 567 -34.72 -52.08 -15.95
C LYS A 567 -35.54 -53.19 -15.28
N ARG A 568 -36.83 -52.99 -15.00
CA ARG A 568 -37.69 -54.06 -14.44
C ARG A 568 -37.99 -55.13 -15.51
N LYS A 569 -37.50 -56.36 -15.30
CA LYS A 569 -37.87 -57.53 -16.13
C LYS A 569 -39.33 -57.90 -15.89
N TYR A 570 -40.09 -58.10 -16.97
CA TYR A 570 -41.57 -58.19 -16.98
C TYR A 570 -42.20 -59.44 -16.31
N ASN A 571 -41.40 -60.38 -15.79
CA ASN A 571 -41.92 -61.55 -15.08
C ASN A 571 -41.21 -61.70 -13.73
N VAL A 572 -41.74 -61.05 -12.70
CA VAL A 572 -41.44 -61.39 -11.30
C VAL A 572 -42.69 -62.04 -10.73
N LYS A 573 -42.61 -63.33 -10.37
CA LYS A 573 -43.63 -63.99 -9.55
C LYS A 573 -43.48 -63.44 -8.13
N TRP A 574 -44.52 -62.77 -7.64
CA TRP A 574 -44.60 -62.34 -6.24
C TRP A 574 -44.93 -63.56 -5.37
N ASN A 575 -44.19 -63.74 -4.28
CA ASN A 575 -44.60 -64.60 -3.17
C ASN A 575 -45.16 -63.69 -2.09
N ASP A 576 -46.48 -63.72 -1.87
CA ASP A 576 -47.22 -62.82 -0.98
C ASP A 576 -47.20 -63.24 0.50
N GLN A 577 -46.31 -64.15 0.90
CA GLN A 577 -46.19 -64.59 2.29
C GLN A 577 -45.29 -63.62 3.06
N VAL A 578 -45.89 -62.66 3.75
CA VAL A 578 -45.21 -61.73 4.65
C VAL A 578 -45.27 -62.28 6.08
N THR A 579 -44.13 -62.46 6.73
CA THR A 579 -44.07 -62.89 8.14
C THR A 579 -44.18 -61.70 9.09
N ALA A 580 -44.42 -61.97 10.38
CA ALA A 580 -44.58 -60.91 11.36
C ALA A 580 -43.28 -60.12 11.59
N GLU A 581 -42.13 -60.80 11.50
CA GLU A 581 -40.79 -60.22 11.60
C GLU A 581 -40.49 -59.30 10.40
N ASP A 582 -40.91 -59.69 9.19
CA ASP A 582 -40.77 -58.85 7.99
C ASP A 582 -41.60 -57.56 8.12
N MET A 583 -42.80 -57.63 8.72
CA MET A 583 -43.64 -56.46 9.02
C MET A 583 -43.05 -55.56 10.10
N GLU A 584 -42.40 -56.13 11.12
CA GLU A 584 -41.75 -55.36 12.18
C GLU A 584 -40.46 -54.69 11.68
N ALA A 585 -39.63 -55.42 10.92
CA ALA A 585 -38.43 -54.86 10.29
C ALA A 585 -38.78 -53.71 9.33
N PHE A 586 -39.86 -53.84 8.54
CA PHE A 586 -40.37 -52.76 7.71
C PHE A 586 -40.84 -51.57 8.56
N ARG A 587 -41.57 -51.79 9.66
CA ARG A 587 -41.99 -50.70 10.57
C ARG A 587 -40.80 -49.97 11.19
N MET A 588 -39.79 -50.70 11.70
CA MET A 588 -38.59 -50.10 12.29
C MET A 588 -37.80 -49.25 11.30
N LYS A 589 -37.78 -49.63 10.01
CA LYS A 589 -37.03 -48.91 8.98
C LYS A 589 -37.87 -47.96 8.13
N ARG A 590 -39.19 -47.91 8.33
CA ARG A 590 -40.07 -46.97 7.66
C ARG A 590 -39.79 -45.58 8.24
N VAL A 591 -38.98 -44.83 7.51
CA VAL A 591 -38.69 -43.44 7.83
C VAL A 591 -39.95 -42.63 7.52
N HIS A 592 -40.52 -41.98 8.53
CA HIS A 592 -41.56 -40.98 8.32
C HIS A 592 -40.89 -39.73 7.74
N HIS A 593 -41.17 -39.43 6.48
CA HIS A 593 -40.61 -38.25 5.80
C HIS A 593 -41.12 -36.93 6.39
N ASP A 594 -42.20 -36.98 7.17
CA ASP A 594 -42.84 -35.83 7.80
C ASP A 594 -42.47 -35.68 9.30
N ASP A 595 -41.41 -36.35 9.78
CA ASP A 595 -40.92 -36.18 11.16
C ASP A 595 -39.83 -35.09 11.23
N PRO A 596 -40.12 -33.91 11.84
CA PRO A 596 -39.21 -32.77 11.89
C PRO A 596 -38.00 -32.96 12.83
N MET A 597 -37.96 -34.01 13.65
CA MET A 597 -36.80 -34.30 14.51
C MET A 597 -35.72 -35.16 13.85
N LYS A 598 -35.96 -35.65 12.63
CA LYS A 598 -35.05 -36.58 11.94
C LYS A 598 -33.65 -36.01 11.66
N ASP A 599 -33.54 -34.70 11.43
CA ASP A 599 -32.25 -34.06 11.13
C ASP A 599 -31.39 -33.81 12.38
N PHE A 600 -31.92 -34.09 13.58
CA PHE A 600 -31.27 -33.79 14.87
C PHE A 600 -30.78 -35.03 15.64
N LEU A 601 -30.99 -36.25 15.14
CA LEU A 601 -30.64 -37.51 15.82
C LEU A 601 -29.55 -38.33 15.10
N ASN A 602 -28.38 -37.71 14.86
CA ASN A 602 -27.14 -38.44 14.55
C ASN A 602 -26.00 -37.97 15.44
#